data_AF-A0AAD1UBL8-F1
#
_entry.id   AF-A0AAD1UBL8-F1
#
_cell.length_a   1.000
_cell.length_b   1.000
_cell.length_c   1.000
_cell.angle_alpha   90.00
_cell.angle_beta   90.00
_cell.angle_gamma   90.00
#
_symmetry.space_group_name_H-M   'P 1'
#
loop_
_entity.id
_entity.type
_entity.pdbx_description
1 polymer ?
#
loop_
_entity_poly.entity_id
_entity_poly.type
_entity_poly.pdbx_seq_one_letter_code
_entity_poly.pdbx_strand_id
1 'polypeptide(L)'
;MENRDRKQISEEGKRLEPKRRNSAGSDDQIVLIKAMTWDRESHGLYDYESRRISRFEKKLTKEGEIVRTRDSVIFNENIVNSAKTDEDETCLFRLSKRGGVYTIVPQNDNIPNDRLWVVIRSLKEGYVIKRHDIIKLGRMKFRVKEFKTETEYFEDLDNDQSPHPGFDEDYLVDRCHESDTNCRFCWTNDQTDDNPLIGACKCAGSIRFIHFQCVKMWLQTKVTKKEGSSHCTLNWKNFECELCKTPYPYTFLLDEKRWFLVDLNRPEDGDTPYIILESLSSEKNSSRTIHVVCINSDQNSFSLGRGHDSELRINDISVSRKHASLEYKDGNFVLTDLKSKFGTLMLISESVKLSEQNNKTFQIGRTVVTIKAKSEAPWKKMDKNFEAKGAELQRMEELLRDNSLSKTYSGKQNSKQLEILSKQLSEDIEERVQKISASEVSHQGNNVIEIDGKRYIILKELDDKPSEE
;
A
#
# COMPACT_ATOMS: atom_id res chain seq x y z
N MET A 1 -36.59 -62.02 50.68
CA MET A 1 -37.38 -60.83 51.06
C MET A 1 -37.46 -59.99 49.79
N GLU A 2 -38.49 -60.19 48.94
CA GLU A 2 -39.83 -59.54 49.03
C GLU A 2 -39.68 -58.01 48.98
N ASN A 3 -40.34 -57.19 48.16
CA ASN A 3 -41.57 -57.20 47.34
C ASN A 3 -41.35 -56.14 46.22
N ARG A 4 -41.80 -56.31 44.97
CA ARG A 4 -43.13 -56.00 44.39
C ARG A 4 -43.70 -54.58 44.63
N ASP A 5 -44.27 -54.08 43.52
CA ASP A 5 -45.27 -52.99 43.32
C ASP A 5 -44.76 -51.55 43.14
N ARG A 6 -44.81 -50.97 41.92
CA ARG A 6 -45.93 -50.49 41.04
C ARG A 6 -46.28 -49.00 41.31
N LYS A 7 -45.97 -48.13 40.33
CA LYS A 7 -46.96 -47.32 39.55
C LYS A 7 -46.31 -46.33 38.57
N GLN A 8 -46.61 -46.54 37.28
CA GLN A 8 -46.94 -45.58 36.20
C GLN A 8 -47.46 -44.19 36.66
N ILE A 9 -47.38 -43.03 35.99
CA ILE A 9 -47.18 -42.45 34.63
C ILE A 9 -46.98 -40.92 34.91
N SER A 10 -46.12 -40.11 34.27
CA SER A 10 -46.39 -39.34 33.02
C SER A 10 -45.19 -38.47 32.60
N GLU A 11 -44.90 -38.53 31.30
CA GLU A 11 -44.50 -37.45 30.38
C GLU A 11 -43.67 -36.26 30.85
N GLU A 12 -42.46 -36.12 30.28
CA GLU A 12 -41.99 -34.83 29.74
C GLU A 12 -40.86 -35.04 28.70
N GLY A 13 -40.98 -34.35 27.58
CA GLY A 13 -40.28 -34.63 26.33
C GLY A 13 -38.78 -34.33 26.33
N LYS A 14 -38.00 -35.27 25.77
CA LYS A 14 -36.59 -35.02 25.39
C LYS A 14 -36.55 -34.25 24.06
N ARG A 15 -36.28 -32.96 24.18
CA ARG A 15 -35.85 -32.06 23.09
C ARG A 15 -34.52 -32.61 22.53
N LEU A 16 -34.54 -33.11 21.29
CA LEU A 16 -33.33 -33.48 20.55
C LEU A 16 -32.58 -32.20 20.18
N GLU A 17 -31.38 -32.04 20.72
CA GLU A 17 -30.46 -30.97 20.32
C GLU A 17 -30.00 -31.18 18.88
N PRO A 18 -29.97 -30.12 18.03
CA PRO A 18 -29.51 -30.24 16.67
C PRO A 18 -27.99 -30.46 16.64
N LYS A 19 -27.57 -31.57 16.06
CA LYS A 19 -26.17 -31.86 15.71
C LYS A 19 -25.54 -30.66 15.00
N ARG A 20 -24.55 -30.03 15.64
CA ARG A 20 -23.66 -29.06 14.99
C ARG A 20 -23.04 -29.73 13.76
N ARG A 21 -23.41 -29.25 12.57
CA ARG A 21 -22.69 -29.55 11.33
C ARG A 21 -21.30 -28.94 11.44
N ASN A 22 -20.28 -29.77 11.61
CA ASN A 22 -18.90 -29.37 11.35
C ASN A 22 -18.73 -29.15 9.85
N SER A 23 -18.84 -27.90 9.39
CA SER A 23 -18.35 -27.48 8.08
C SER A 23 -16.87 -27.11 8.19
N ALA A 24 -16.00 -28.11 8.27
CA ALA A 24 -14.58 -27.93 7.99
C ALA A 24 -14.36 -28.16 6.48
N GLY A 25 -14.73 -27.15 5.67
CA GLY A 25 -14.18 -27.03 4.33
C GLY A 25 -12.79 -26.45 4.47
N SER A 26 -11.76 -27.15 3.98
CA SER A 26 -10.41 -26.59 3.92
C SER A 26 -10.39 -25.47 2.88
N ASP A 27 -10.51 -24.22 3.33
CA ASP A 27 -10.21 -23.03 2.52
C ASP A 27 -8.69 -22.94 2.34
N ASP A 28 -8.15 -23.86 1.54
CA ASP A 28 -6.74 -23.78 1.22
C ASP A 28 -6.55 -22.66 0.20
N GLN A 29 -5.73 -21.67 0.49
CA GLN A 29 -5.48 -20.57 -0.43
C GLN A 29 -4.49 -21.02 -1.51
N ILE A 30 -4.63 -20.50 -2.73
CA ILE A 30 -3.64 -20.57 -3.83
C ILE A 30 -3.14 -19.17 -4.17
N VAL A 31 -1.92 -19.07 -4.67
CA VAL A 31 -1.30 -17.78 -5.03
C VAL A 31 -0.91 -17.77 -6.49
N LEU A 32 -1.36 -16.75 -7.23
CA LEU A 32 -0.93 -16.47 -8.59
C LEU A 32 0.10 -15.35 -8.55
N ILE A 33 1.33 -15.67 -8.96
CA ILE A 33 2.44 -14.71 -9.02
C ILE A 33 2.74 -14.37 -10.46
N LYS A 34 2.89 -13.08 -10.73
CA LYS A 34 3.39 -12.53 -11.99
C LYS A 34 4.54 -11.58 -11.69
N ALA A 35 5.75 -11.98 -12.03
CA ALA A 35 6.95 -11.16 -11.90
C ALA A 35 7.41 -10.64 -13.28
N MET A 36 7.84 -9.39 -13.31
CA MET A 36 8.45 -8.75 -14.47
C MET A 36 9.79 -8.16 -14.05
N THR A 37 10.86 -8.55 -14.73
CA THR A 37 12.20 -8.03 -14.47
C THR A 37 12.66 -7.21 -15.65
N TRP A 38 13.03 -5.95 -15.41
CA TRP A 38 13.61 -5.09 -16.44
C TRP A 38 15.00 -5.59 -16.81
N ASP A 39 15.39 -5.62 -18.09
CA ASP A 39 16.65 -6.21 -18.55
C ASP A 39 17.90 -5.34 -18.28
N ARG A 40 17.75 -4.10 -17.83
CA ARG A 40 18.88 -3.18 -17.57
C ARG A 40 19.25 -3.07 -16.10
N GLU A 41 20.55 -3.03 -15.81
CA GLU A 41 21.02 -2.53 -14.53
C GLU A 41 20.55 -1.08 -14.37
N SER A 42 20.01 -0.76 -13.20
CA SER A 42 19.14 0.40 -13.02
C SER A 42 19.23 0.98 -11.62
N HIS A 43 20.24 0.60 -10.83
CA HIS A 43 20.44 1.10 -9.47
C HIS A 43 19.18 0.96 -8.60
N GLY A 44 18.43 -0.13 -8.80
CA GLY A 44 17.20 -0.42 -8.08
C GLY A 44 15.95 0.33 -8.56
N LEU A 45 15.91 0.74 -9.83
CA LEU A 45 14.71 1.31 -10.48
C LEU A 45 14.03 0.26 -11.36
N TYR A 46 12.75 0.48 -11.64
CA TYR A 46 12.02 -0.27 -12.66
C TYR A 46 11.35 0.72 -13.61
N ASP A 47 11.63 0.61 -14.91
CA ASP A 47 11.00 1.45 -15.92
C ASP A 47 9.64 0.84 -16.31
N TYR A 48 8.56 1.44 -15.80
CA TYR A 48 7.18 0.97 -16.04
C TYR A 48 6.72 1.18 -17.49
N GLU A 49 7.47 1.94 -18.29
CA GLU A 49 7.19 2.18 -19.72
C GLU A 49 7.98 1.22 -20.63
N SER A 50 8.97 0.52 -20.08
CA SER A 50 9.84 -0.39 -20.84
C SER A 50 9.08 -1.63 -21.32
N ARG A 51 9.34 -2.01 -22.57
CA ARG A 51 8.86 -3.27 -23.17
C ARG A 51 9.89 -4.40 -23.07
N ARG A 52 11.14 -4.09 -22.71
CA ARG A 52 12.23 -5.06 -22.60
C ARG A 52 12.22 -5.68 -21.22
N ILE A 53 11.37 -6.68 -21.02
CA ILE A 53 11.17 -7.31 -19.73
C ILE A 53 11.16 -8.83 -19.83
N SER A 54 11.80 -9.48 -18.86
CA SER A 54 11.64 -10.91 -18.61
C SER A 54 10.38 -11.14 -17.79
N ARG A 55 9.61 -12.19 -18.10
CA ARG A 55 8.33 -12.50 -17.43
C ARG A 55 8.40 -13.86 -16.78
N PHE A 56 7.91 -13.93 -15.54
CA PHE A 56 7.68 -15.17 -14.82
C PHE A 56 6.24 -15.18 -14.32
N GLU A 57 5.51 -16.24 -14.62
CA GLU A 57 4.14 -16.43 -14.14
C GLU A 57 4.00 -17.84 -13.60
N LYS A 58 3.51 -17.98 -12.37
CA LYS A 58 3.35 -19.29 -11.73
C LYS A 58 2.17 -19.30 -10.76
N LYS A 59 1.40 -20.38 -10.79
CA LYS A 59 0.44 -20.74 -9.74
C LYS A 59 1.18 -21.52 -8.66
N LEU A 60 1.09 -21.06 -7.42
CA LEU A 60 1.76 -21.62 -6.26
C LEU A 60 0.73 -22.14 -5.25
N THR A 61 0.95 -23.37 -4.82
CA THR A 61 0.19 -24.05 -3.77
C THR A 61 1.08 -24.51 -2.61
N LYS A 62 2.39 -24.22 -2.69
CA LYS A 62 3.38 -24.54 -1.66
C LYS A 62 4.08 -23.27 -1.17
N GLU A 63 4.63 -23.35 0.04
CA GLU A 63 5.60 -22.40 0.56
C GLU A 63 6.93 -22.48 -0.21
N GLY A 64 7.71 -21.42 -0.17
CA GLY A 64 9.02 -21.37 -0.83
C GLY A 64 9.53 -19.95 -1.01
N GLU A 65 10.63 -19.81 -1.74
CA GLU A 65 11.27 -18.51 -1.99
C GLU A 65 11.14 -18.11 -3.46
N ILE A 66 10.90 -16.82 -3.69
CA ILE A 66 10.96 -16.21 -5.01
C ILE A 66 12.34 -15.60 -5.14
N VAL A 67 13.13 -16.11 -6.08
CA VAL A 67 14.53 -15.73 -6.28
C VAL A 67 14.70 -15.16 -7.68
N ARG A 68 15.42 -14.06 -7.78
CA ARG A 68 15.90 -13.52 -9.05
C ARG A 68 17.33 -13.97 -9.29
N THR A 69 17.58 -14.56 -10.44
CA THR A 69 18.92 -14.91 -10.95
C THR A 69 19.13 -14.12 -12.23
N ARG A 70 19.98 -13.09 -12.18
CA ARG A 70 20.14 -12.08 -13.26
C ARG A 70 18.79 -11.47 -13.69
N ASP A 71 18.34 -11.80 -14.90
CA ASP A 71 17.09 -11.29 -15.49
C ASP A 71 15.89 -12.21 -15.22
N SER A 72 16.11 -13.44 -14.76
CA SER A 72 15.06 -14.45 -14.60
C SER A 72 14.60 -14.57 -13.16
N VAL A 73 13.32 -14.86 -12.97
CA VAL A 73 12.74 -15.15 -11.66
C VAL A 73 12.36 -16.62 -11.60
N ILE A 74 12.69 -17.27 -10.51
CA ILE A 74 12.37 -18.66 -10.24
C ILE A 74 11.66 -18.79 -8.88
N PHE A 75 10.96 -19.91 -8.70
CA PHE A 75 10.37 -20.29 -7.42
C PHE A 75 11.09 -21.53 -6.90
N ASN A 76 11.70 -21.43 -5.73
CA ASN A 76 12.39 -22.52 -5.05
C ASN A 76 11.51 -23.06 -3.91
N GLU A 77 11.11 -24.33 -4.03
CA GLU A 77 10.31 -25.05 -3.02
C GLU A 77 11.16 -25.55 -1.84
N ASN A 78 12.47 -25.70 -2.01
CA ASN A 78 13.35 -26.26 -0.99
C ASN A 78 13.88 -25.16 -0.07
N ILE A 79 13.29 -25.03 1.12
CA ILE A 79 13.71 -24.12 2.21
C ILE A 79 14.93 -24.70 2.97
N VAL A 80 15.82 -25.43 2.28
CA VAL A 80 17.11 -25.77 2.89
C VAL A 80 17.91 -24.48 2.85
N ASN A 81 18.44 -24.05 4.00
CA ASN A 81 19.34 -22.91 4.16
C ASN A 81 20.42 -22.89 3.06
N SER A 82 20.09 -22.36 1.88
CA SER A 82 21.05 -22.11 0.83
C SER A 82 21.76 -20.86 1.27
N ALA A 83 22.86 -21.06 1.99
CA ALA A 83 23.94 -20.08 2.05
C ALA A 83 24.11 -19.53 0.62
N LYS A 84 24.05 -18.19 0.44
CA LYS A 84 24.14 -17.50 -0.86
C LYS A 84 25.04 -18.29 -1.81
N THR A 85 24.45 -19.09 -2.69
CA THR A 85 25.18 -20.07 -3.48
C THR A 85 25.80 -19.46 -4.74
N ASP A 86 25.40 -18.23 -5.09
CA ASP A 86 25.92 -17.48 -6.23
C ASP A 86 25.85 -15.97 -5.97
N GLU A 87 26.83 -15.20 -6.46
CA GLU A 87 26.84 -13.72 -6.34
C GLU A 87 25.70 -13.04 -7.12
N ASP A 88 25.12 -13.75 -8.10
CA ASP A 88 24.09 -13.26 -9.03
C ASP A 88 22.64 -13.51 -8.54
N GLU A 89 22.44 -14.10 -7.37
CA GLU A 89 21.11 -14.43 -6.84
C GLU A 89 20.61 -13.43 -5.79
N THR A 90 19.38 -12.96 -5.97
CA THR A 90 18.67 -12.12 -4.99
C THR A 90 17.37 -12.80 -4.59
N CYS A 91 17.26 -13.23 -3.33
CA CYS A 91 15.97 -13.65 -2.77
C CYS A 91 15.06 -12.42 -2.64
N LEU A 92 13.94 -12.39 -3.38
CA LEU A 92 13.03 -11.25 -3.41
C LEU A 92 12.14 -11.23 -2.17
N PHE A 93 11.57 -12.38 -1.83
CA PHE A 93 10.78 -12.63 -0.62
C PHE A 93 10.52 -14.13 -0.45
N ARG A 94 10.12 -14.51 0.76
CA ARG A 94 9.63 -15.86 1.06
C ARG A 94 8.11 -15.86 1.13
N LEU A 95 7.49 -16.87 0.54
CA LEU A 95 6.07 -17.15 0.64
C LEU A 95 5.86 -18.22 1.72
N SER A 96 5.21 -17.85 2.83
CA SER A 96 4.87 -18.78 3.92
C SER A 96 3.36 -18.89 4.09
N LYS A 97 2.87 -20.05 4.50
CA LYS A 97 1.47 -20.39 4.71
C LYS A 97 1.27 -20.71 6.18
N ARG A 98 0.46 -19.93 6.88
CA ARG A 98 0.08 -20.17 8.28
C ARG A 98 -1.43 -20.13 8.41
N GLY A 99 -2.02 -21.19 8.94
CA GLY A 99 -3.48 -21.29 9.11
C GLY A 99 -4.25 -21.18 7.80
N GLY A 100 -3.76 -21.79 6.71
CA GLY A 100 -4.38 -21.76 5.38
C GLY A 100 -4.14 -20.48 4.56
N VAL A 101 -3.64 -19.41 5.19
CA VAL A 101 -3.41 -18.11 4.55
C VAL A 101 -1.93 -17.91 4.23
N TYR A 102 -1.65 -17.47 3.00
CA TYR A 102 -0.32 -17.09 2.58
C TYR A 102 0.07 -15.70 3.06
N THR A 103 1.34 -15.58 3.44
CA THR A 103 1.98 -14.39 3.93
C THR A 103 3.32 -14.22 3.20
N ILE A 104 3.59 -13.01 2.76
CA ILE A 104 4.88 -12.63 2.19
C ILE A 104 5.78 -12.21 3.34
N VAL A 105 6.93 -12.86 3.46
CA VAL A 105 7.97 -12.51 4.43
C VAL A 105 9.08 -11.76 3.67
N PRO A 106 9.29 -10.46 3.96
CA PRO A 106 10.35 -9.66 3.35
C PRO A 106 11.75 -10.19 3.67
N GLN A 107 12.71 -9.92 2.78
CA GLN A 107 14.15 -10.14 3.04
C GLN A 107 14.80 -8.81 3.44
N ASN A 108 14.78 -8.48 4.74
CA ASN A 108 15.27 -7.20 5.25
C ASN A 108 16.81 -7.09 5.23
N ASP A 109 17.53 -8.21 5.13
CA ASP A 109 19.00 -8.20 5.02
C ASP A 109 19.50 -7.84 3.61
N ASN A 110 18.59 -7.73 2.64
CA ASN A 110 18.94 -7.23 1.31
C ASN A 110 19.39 -5.76 1.38
N ILE A 111 20.22 -5.38 0.41
CA ILE A 111 20.56 -3.96 0.21
C ILE A 111 19.27 -3.14 0.07
N PRO A 112 19.23 -1.88 0.53
CA PRO A 112 17.99 -1.10 0.62
C PRO A 112 17.10 -1.11 -0.63
N ASN A 113 17.72 -1.05 -1.82
CA ASN A 113 17.00 -1.05 -3.08
C ASN A 113 16.36 -2.40 -3.45
N ASP A 114 16.90 -3.52 -2.97
CA ASP A 114 16.41 -4.89 -3.16
C ASP A 114 15.60 -5.40 -1.95
N ARG A 115 15.13 -4.50 -1.09
CA ARG A 115 14.09 -4.82 -0.10
C ARG A 115 12.70 -4.81 -0.73
N LEU A 116 11.69 -5.19 0.04
CA LEU A 116 10.30 -5.26 -0.42
C LEU A 116 9.65 -3.87 -0.40
N TRP A 117 9.36 -3.31 -1.57
CA TRP A 117 8.67 -2.02 -1.69
C TRP A 117 7.26 -2.19 -2.25
N VAL A 118 6.23 -1.67 -1.58
CA VAL A 118 4.87 -1.61 -2.16
C VAL A 118 4.83 -0.54 -3.24
N VAL A 119 4.20 -0.87 -4.37
CA VAL A 119 4.04 0.02 -5.52
C VAL A 119 2.76 0.84 -5.37
N ILE A 120 2.89 2.12 -5.00
CA ILE A 120 1.74 2.98 -4.62
C ILE A 120 0.78 3.18 -5.78
N ARG A 121 1.28 3.27 -7.02
CA ARG A 121 0.43 3.42 -8.22
C ARG A 121 -0.55 2.24 -8.47
N SER A 122 -0.35 1.12 -7.78
CA SER A 122 -1.26 -0.03 -7.84
C SER A 122 -2.42 0.05 -6.84
N LEU A 123 -2.39 1.03 -5.93
CA LEU A 123 -3.42 1.30 -4.93
C LEU A 123 -4.39 2.35 -5.48
N LYS A 124 -5.69 2.09 -5.38
CA LYS A 124 -6.72 3.01 -5.92
C LYS A 124 -6.84 4.29 -5.11
N GLU A 125 -6.81 4.18 -3.78
CA GLU A 125 -7.07 5.30 -2.86
C GLU A 125 -5.79 6.05 -2.42
N GLY A 126 -4.63 5.65 -2.94
CA GLY A 126 -3.32 6.06 -2.44
C GLY A 126 -2.86 5.21 -1.25
N TYR A 127 -1.82 5.68 -0.57
CA TYR A 127 -1.26 5.06 0.62
C TYR A 127 -1.34 6.04 1.79
N VAL A 128 -1.99 5.63 2.89
CA VAL A 128 -2.02 6.38 4.14
C VAL A 128 -0.67 6.23 4.85
N ILE A 129 0.04 7.35 5.02
CA ILE A 129 1.34 7.40 5.68
C ILE A 129 1.22 6.95 7.15
N LYS A 130 2.21 6.19 7.60
CA LYS A 130 2.36 5.64 8.95
C LYS A 130 3.69 6.05 9.58
N ARG A 131 3.82 5.76 10.88
CA ARG A 131 5.05 5.90 11.66
C ARG A 131 6.22 5.18 10.98
N HIS A 132 7.39 5.81 11.00
CA HIS A 132 8.65 5.30 10.44
C HIS A 132 8.66 4.99 8.93
N ASP A 133 7.60 5.34 8.18
CA ASP A 133 7.53 5.03 6.76
C ASP A 133 8.72 5.59 5.97
N ILE A 134 9.18 4.80 5.00
CA ILE A 134 10.21 5.20 4.05
C ILE A 134 9.63 5.21 2.64
N ILE A 135 9.53 6.42 2.09
CA ILE A 135 9.02 6.72 0.76
C ILE A 135 10.19 6.69 -0.23
N LYS A 136 9.98 6.14 -1.42
CA LYS A 136 10.95 6.17 -2.52
C LYS A 136 10.32 6.74 -3.79
N LEU A 137 10.92 7.80 -4.32
CA LEU A 137 10.56 8.47 -5.57
C LEU A 137 11.76 8.40 -6.52
N GLY A 138 11.72 7.50 -7.50
CA GLY A 138 12.91 7.18 -8.29
C GLY A 138 14.06 6.70 -7.39
N ARG A 139 15.22 7.35 -7.46
CA ARG A 139 16.40 7.04 -6.63
C ARG A 139 16.35 7.68 -5.23
N MET A 140 15.50 8.69 -5.06
CA MET A 140 15.43 9.48 -3.84
C MET A 140 14.55 8.75 -2.82
N LYS A 141 15.01 8.74 -1.57
CA LYS A 141 14.29 8.14 -0.45
C LYS A 141 14.03 9.21 0.60
N PHE A 142 12.87 9.15 1.24
CA PHE A 142 12.45 10.08 2.27
C PHE A 142 11.95 9.27 3.46
N ARG A 143 12.40 9.61 4.66
CA ARG A 143 11.82 9.09 5.90
C ARG A 143 10.79 10.06 6.42
N VAL A 144 9.66 9.53 6.89
CA VAL A 144 8.73 10.25 7.74
C VAL A 144 9.35 10.41 9.13
N LYS A 145 9.85 11.61 9.42
CA LYS A 145 10.52 11.92 10.69
C LYS A 145 9.55 12.34 11.77
N GLU A 146 8.51 13.06 11.39
CA GLU A 146 7.51 13.56 12.31
C GLU A 146 6.23 13.79 11.52
N PHE A 147 5.08 13.56 12.12
CA PHE A 147 3.83 14.06 11.59
C PHE A 147 2.83 14.32 12.71
N LYS A 148 1.91 15.22 12.42
CA LYS A 148 0.78 15.55 13.26
C LYS A 148 -0.48 15.59 12.42
N THR A 149 -1.49 14.87 12.86
CA THR A 149 -2.86 14.93 12.36
C THR A 149 -3.79 15.39 13.49
N GLU A 150 -5.08 15.50 13.20
CA GLU A 150 -6.11 15.75 14.21
C GLU A 150 -6.19 14.66 15.29
N THR A 151 -5.75 13.44 14.97
CA THR A 151 -5.94 12.26 15.84
C THR A 151 -4.65 11.62 16.30
N GLU A 152 -3.53 11.93 15.66
CA GLU A 152 -2.26 11.27 15.91
C GLU A 152 -1.09 12.27 15.86
N TYR A 153 -0.14 12.08 16.77
CA TYR A 153 1.17 12.70 16.73
C TYR A 153 2.25 11.61 16.75
N PHE A 154 3.28 11.78 15.93
CA PHE A 154 4.42 10.88 15.84
C PHE A 154 5.70 11.68 15.66
N GLU A 155 6.76 11.27 16.36
CA GLU A 155 8.14 11.74 16.20
C GLU A 155 9.08 10.51 16.18
N ASP A 156 10.00 10.44 15.19
CA ASP A 156 10.96 9.34 14.92
C ASP A 156 12.08 9.27 15.97
N LEU A 157 11.69 9.38 17.24
CA LEU A 157 12.51 9.31 18.43
C LEU A 157 11.73 8.87 19.67
N ASP A 158 10.41 8.63 19.56
CA ASP A 158 9.71 7.81 20.54
C ASP A 158 10.51 6.51 20.73
N ASN A 159 10.55 5.92 21.92
CA ASN A 159 11.24 4.63 22.16
C ASN A 159 10.67 3.46 21.31
N ASP A 160 9.80 3.76 20.35
CA ASP A 160 9.32 2.88 19.30
C ASP A 160 10.45 2.66 18.29
N GLN A 161 10.89 1.41 18.18
CA GLN A 161 11.99 1.05 17.30
C GLN A 161 11.45 0.93 15.88
N SER A 162 12.02 1.73 14.97
CA SER A 162 11.74 1.65 13.54
C SER A 162 11.83 0.19 13.04
N PRO A 163 10.85 -0.29 12.26
CA PRO A 163 10.86 -1.65 11.73
C PRO A 163 11.85 -1.81 10.56
N HIS A 164 12.56 -0.75 10.16
CA HIS A 164 13.38 -0.71 8.96
C HIS A 164 14.88 -0.67 9.30
N PRO A 165 15.53 -1.82 9.59
CA PRO A 165 16.91 -1.86 10.04
C PRO A 165 17.87 -1.26 9.02
N GLY A 166 18.91 -0.56 9.50
CA GLY A 166 19.91 0.07 8.65
C GLY A 166 19.46 1.40 8.01
N PHE A 167 18.28 1.88 8.37
CA PHE A 167 17.92 3.28 8.19
C PHE A 167 18.14 4.06 9.49
N ASP A 168 18.02 3.44 10.65
CA ASP A 168 18.19 4.12 11.94
C ASP A 168 19.56 4.78 12.08
N GLU A 169 19.59 5.92 12.77
CA GLU A 169 20.83 6.59 13.14
C GLU A 169 20.94 6.59 14.66
N ASP A 170 21.96 5.91 15.19
CA ASP A 170 22.26 5.92 16.62
C ASP A 170 22.92 7.26 16.98
N TYR A 171 22.25 8.06 17.80
CA TYR A 171 22.69 9.40 18.16
C TYR A 171 23.03 9.50 19.65
N LEU A 172 23.91 8.63 20.12
CA LEU A 172 24.49 8.75 21.45
C LEU A 172 25.54 9.87 21.44
N VAL A 173 25.38 10.82 22.36
CA VAL A 173 26.29 11.96 22.53
C VAL A 173 26.71 12.03 23.99
N ASP A 174 28.01 12.11 24.22
CA ASP A 174 28.58 12.15 25.57
C ASP A 174 28.61 13.59 26.12
N ARG A 175 28.31 13.76 27.41
CA ARG A 175 28.56 15.01 28.14
C ARG A 175 30.04 15.10 28.52
N CYS A 176 30.62 16.30 28.41
CA CYS A 176 31.93 16.57 29.02
C CYS A 176 31.77 16.88 30.51
N HIS A 177 32.37 16.06 31.37
CA HIS A 177 32.39 16.29 32.82
C HIS A 177 33.68 16.99 33.31
N GLU A 178 34.62 17.27 32.41
CA GLU A 178 35.89 17.91 32.75
C GLU A 178 35.76 19.44 32.78
N SER A 179 36.03 20.07 33.93
CA SER A 179 35.94 21.53 34.11
C SER A 179 36.92 22.34 33.25
N ASP A 180 38.05 21.72 32.90
CA ASP A 180 39.15 22.40 32.22
C ASP A 180 39.08 22.23 30.70
N THR A 181 38.09 21.50 30.19
CA THR A 181 37.88 21.32 28.76
C THR A 181 37.18 22.55 28.18
N ASN A 182 37.83 23.18 27.20
CA ASN A 182 37.27 24.31 26.47
C ASN A 182 36.46 23.83 25.26
N CYS A 183 35.36 24.53 24.99
CA CYS A 183 34.63 24.42 23.73
C CYS A 183 35.56 24.70 22.55
N ARG A 184 35.53 23.82 21.55
CA ARG A 184 36.31 24.01 20.31
C ARG A 184 36.00 25.32 19.58
N PHE A 185 34.76 25.80 19.63
CA PHE A 185 34.29 26.92 18.81
C PHE A 185 34.42 28.29 19.50
N CYS A 186 34.15 28.37 20.81
CA CYS A 186 34.23 29.65 21.55
C CYS A 186 35.39 29.73 22.54
N TRP A 187 36.12 28.64 22.75
CA TRP A 187 37.25 28.54 23.68
C TRP A 187 36.95 28.86 25.15
N THR A 188 35.67 28.81 25.55
CA THR A 188 35.24 28.90 26.95
C THR A 188 34.86 27.51 27.48
N ASN A 189 34.90 27.34 28.80
CA ASN A 189 34.51 26.13 29.52
C ASN A 189 33.22 26.30 30.36
N ASP A 190 32.51 27.43 30.19
CA ASP A 190 31.25 27.71 30.87
C ASP A 190 30.16 26.74 30.42
N GLN A 191 29.77 25.82 31.30
CA GLN A 191 28.71 24.86 31.04
C GLN A 191 27.47 25.19 31.88
N THR A 192 26.29 25.07 31.25
CA THR A 192 24.99 25.11 31.94
C THR A 192 24.17 23.91 31.52
N ASP A 193 23.08 23.62 32.26
CA ASP A 193 22.17 22.52 31.92
C ASP A 193 21.48 22.70 30.56
N ASP A 194 21.36 23.94 30.07
CA ASP A 194 20.78 24.28 28.76
C ASP A 194 21.84 24.52 27.66
N ASN A 195 23.12 24.59 28.03
CA ASN A 195 24.23 24.73 27.08
C ASN A 195 25.46 23.91 27.50
N PRO A 196 25.34 22.57 27.58
CA PRO A 196 26.45 21.71 27.98
C PRO A 196 27.51 21.58 26.89
N LEU A 197 28.73 21.18 27.28
CA LEU A 197 29.73 20.68 26.35
C LEU A 197 29.38 19.24 25.96
N ILE A 198 29.21 19.02 24.66
CA ILE A 198 28.82 17.73 24.10
C ILE A 198 29.89 17.18 23.17
N GLY A 199 30.08 15.86 23.20
CA GLY A 199 30.91 15.11 22.27
C GLY A 199 30.23 15.03 20.91
N ALA A 200 30.19 16.14 20.18
CA ALA A 200 29.40 16.28 18.95
C ALA A 200 29.89 15.41 17.78
N CYS A 201 31.09 14.81 17.88
CA CYS A 201 31.68 13.99 16.82
C CYS A 201 32.74 13.02 17.35
N LYS A 202 33.28 12.17 16.47
CA LYS A 202 34.31 11.15 16.80
C LYS A 202 35.76 11.68 16.84
N CYS A 203 35.97 12.99 17.02
CA CYS A 203 37.33 13.54 17.14
C CYS A 203 38.03 13.03 18.43
N ALA A 204 39.37 13.02 18.43
CA ALA A 204 40.17 12.59 19.58
C ALA A 204 40.50 13.77 20.52
N GLY A 205 40.50 13.53 21.84
CA GLY A 205 40.85 14.54 22.83
C GLY A 205 39.80 15.65 23.00
N SER A 206 40.19 16.78 23.59
CA SER A 206 39.30 17.89 23.94
C SER A 206 38.61 18.56 22.74
N ILE A 207 39.18 18.44 21.54
CA ILE A 207 38.62 19.05 20.32
C ILE A 207 37.27 18.45 19.91
N ARG A 208 36.85 17.30 20.45
CA ARG A 208 35.52 16.74 20.18
C ARG A 208 34.40 17.51 20.88
N PHE A 209 34.72 18.24 21.95
CA PHE A 209 33.74 18.88 22.81
C PHE A 209 33.40 20.28 22.32
N ILE A 210 32.12 20.51 22.10
CA ILE A 210 31.58 21.76 21.60
C ILE A 210 30.32 22.07 22.39
N HIS A 211 30.10 23.33 22.76
CA HIS A 211 28.84 23.72 23.39
C HIS A 211 27.68 23.41 22.45
N PHE A 212 26.58 22.89 22.99
CA PHE A 212 25.35 22.63 22.24
C PHE A 212 24.94 23.85 21.38
N GLN A 213 24.89 25.04 21.97
CA GLN A 213 24.50 26.25 21.27
C GLN A 213 25.53 26.67 20.21
N CYS A 214 26.82 26.43 20.44
CA CYS A 214 27.86 26.73 19.44
C CYS A 214 27.73 25.84 18.19
N VAL A 215 27.47 24.53 18.36
CA VAL A 215 27.21 23.62 17.22
C VAL A 215 25.95 24.05 16.48
N LYS A 216 24.87 24.34 17.22
CA LYS A 216 23.59 24.78 16.68
C LYS A 216 23.73 26.06 15.85
N MET A 217 24.36 27.10 16.41
CA MET A 217 24.64 28.34 15.68
C MET A 217 25.49 28.11 14.44
N TRP A 218 26.52 27.26 14.52
CA TRP A 218 27.35 26.93 13.37
C TRP A 218 26.53 26.28 12.24
N LEU A 219 25.69 25.29 12.56
CA LEU A 219 24.82 24.63 11.59
C LEU A 219 23.80 25.58 10.97
N GLN A 220 23.28 26.54 11.75
CA GLN A 220 22.41 27.61 11.24
C GLN A 220 23.11 28.49 10.19
N THR A 221 24.43 28.72 10.29
CA THR A 221 25.17 29.47 9.24
C THR A 221 25.30 28.72 7.92
N LYS A 222 25.08 27.39 7.91
CA LYS A 222 25.27 26.52 6.74
C LYS A 222 23.96 26.13 6.06
N VAL A 223 22.82 26.41 6.67
CA VAL A 223 21.51 26.03 6.13
C VAL A 223 21.13 26.94 4.96
N THR A 224 20.62 26.34 3.89
CA THR A 224 19.86 27.05 2.87
C THR A 224 18.39 26.79 3.09
N LYS A 225 17.59 27.84 3.25
CA LYS A 225 16.14 27.74 3.43
C LYS A 225 15.42 28.04 2.12
N LYS A 226 14.37 27.27 1.82
CA LYS A 226 13.40 27.57 0.76
C LYS A 226 12.02 27.51 1.38
N GLU A 227 11.35 28.64 1.40
CA GLU A 227 10.04 28.80 1.99
C GLU A 227 9.01 29.01 0.88
N GLY A 228 7.93 28.23 0.94
CA GLY A 228 6.69 28.48 0.23
C GLY A 228 5.59 28.88 1.22
N SER A 229 4.37 29.02 0.73
CA SER A 229 3.19 29.37 1.54
C SER A 229 2.89 28.36 2.65
N SER A 230 3.21 27.10 2.42
CA SER A 230 2.73 25.96 3.23
C SER A 230 3.79 24.86 3.36
N HIS A 231 5.03 25.15 2.93
CA HIS A 231 6.16 24.23 3.07
C HIS A 231 7.47 24.98 3.28
N CYS A 232 8.39 24.37 4.03
CA CYS A 232 9.73 24.85 4.23
C CYS A 232 10.73 23.71 3.97
N THR A 233 11.71 23.95 3.10
CA THR A 233 12.81 23.01 2.89
C THR A 233 14.10 23.61 3.44
N LEU A 234 14.73 22.87 4.36
CA LEU A 234 16.04 23.17 4.91
C LEU A 234 17.07 22.23 4.31
N ASN A 235 18.14 22.78 3.74
CA ASN A 235 19.17 22.01 3.08
C ASN A 235 20.57 22.41 3.58
N TRP A 236 21.30 21.43 4.10
CA TRP A 236 22.70 21.53 4.46
C TRP A 236 23.54 20.75 3.47
N LYS A 237 24.54 21.41 2.86
CA LYS A 237 25.51 20.72 2.00
C LYS A 237 26.39 19.76 2.81
N ASN A 238 26.83 20.23 3.98
CA ASN A 238 27.69 19.48 4.91
C ASN A 238 27.08 19.57 6.31
N PHE A 239 26.48 18.48 6.79
CA PHE A 239 25.95 18.32 8.14
C PHE A 239 26.86 17.36 8.92
N GLU A 240 28.14 17.71 9.00
CA GLU A 240 29.21 16.88 9.55
C GLU A 240 30.26 17.73 10.27
N CYS A 241 31.06 17.07 11.10
CA CYS A 241 32.27 17.66 11.63
C CYS A 241 33.28 17.95 10.51
N GLU A 242 33.82 19.17 10.48
CA GLU A 242 34.77 19.59 9.46
C GLU A 242 36.11 18.86 9.49
N LEU A 243 36.48 18.28 10.64
CA LEU A 243 37.73 17.53 10.83
C LEU A 243 37.56 16.04 10.52
N CYS A 244 36.71 15.35 11.29
CA CYS A 244 36.58 13.91 11.20
C CYS A 244 35.47 13.43 10.27
N LYS A 245 34.69 14.34 9.67
CA LYS A 245 33.63 14.04 8.69
C LYS A 245 32.50 13.17 9.24
N THR A 246 32.44 12.96 10.55
CA THR A 246 31.31 12.30 11.20
C THR A 246 30.07 13.18 11.05
N PRO A 247 28.96 12.66 10.51
CA PRO A 247 27.70 13.39 10.44
C PRO A 247 27.27 13.82 11.85
N TYR A 248 26.78 15.05 11.97
CA TYR A 248 26.15 15.47 13.21
C TYR A 248 24.76 14.84 13.34
N PRO A 249 24.29 14.55 14.56
CA PRO A 249 22.91 14.16 14.80
C PRO A 249 21.95 15.33 14.54
N TYR A 250 20.77 15.08 13.97
CA TYR A 250 19.72 16.11 13.97
C TYR A 250 19.16 16.31 15.39
N THR A 251 18.88 15.18 16.05
CA THR A 251 18.47 15.08 17.45
C THR A 251 19.32 14.06 18.17
N PHE A 252 19.54 14.25 19.45
CA PHE A 252 20.26 13.29 20.27
C PHE A 252 19.70 13.24 21.69
N LEU A 253 20.02 12.17 22.40
CA LEU A 253 19.74 12.02 23.82
C LEU A 253 20.99 12.37 24.61
N LEU A 254 20.82 13.17 25.65
CA LEU A 254 21.87 13.53 26.60
C LEU A 254 21.25 13.54 27.99
N ASP A 255 21.74 12.67 28.88
CA ASP A 255 21.19 12.47 30.22
C ASP A 255 19.68 12.23 30.21
N GLU A 256 19.20 11.39 29.30
CA GLU A 256 17.76 11.07 29.09
C GLU A 256 16.90 12.27 28.64
N LYS A 257 17.47 13.47 28.51
CA LYS A 257 16.81 14.66 27.92
C LYS A 257 17.03 14.65 26.40
N ARG A 258 15.98 15.02 25.67
CA ARG A 258 16.03 15.19 24.20
C ARG A 258 16.56 16.57 23.82
N TRP A 259 17.45 16.60 22.84
CA TRP A 259 18.05 17.82 22.31
C TRP A 259 17.94 17.89 20.78
N PHE A 260 17.79 19.12 20.26
CA PHE A 260 17.62 19.41 18.83
C PHE A 260 18.70 20.37 18.34
N LEU A 261 19.56 19.92 17.42
CA LEU A 261 20.59 20.78 16.80
C LEU A 261 20.04 21.69 15.70
N VAL A 262 18.81 21.45 15.28
CA VAL A 262 18.15 22.18 14.20
C VAL A 262 16.78 22.62 14.69
N ASP A 263 16.50 23.90 14.48
CA ASP A 263 15.16 24.46 14.72
C ASP A 263 14.31 24.24 13.48
N LEU A 264 13.25 23.43 13.62
CA LEU A 264 12.22 23.27 12.60
C LEU A 264 11.04 24.17 12.94
N ASN A 265 10.63 24.96 11.95
CA ASN A 265 9.45 25.82 12.05
C ASN A 265 8.19 24.95 11.93
N ARG A 266 7.71 24.46 13.08
CA ARG A 266 6.42 23.78 13.21
C ARG A 266 5.31 24.83 13.33
N PRO A 267 4.06 24.54 12.92
CA PRO A 267 2.92 25.40 13.21
C PRO A 267 2.79 25.65 14.73
N GLU A 268 2.57 26.91 15.13
CA GLU A 268 2.49 27.31 16.55
C GLU A 268 1.13 27.01 17.18
N ASP A 269 0.07 26.98 16.38
CA ASP A 269 -1.31 26.85 16.82
C ASP A 269 -1.67 25.46 17.37
N GLY A 270 -0.78 24.47 17.23
CA GLY A 270 -0.96 23.13 17.76
C GLY A 270 -2.08 22.32 17.10
N ASP A 271 -2.92 22.91 16.24
CA ASP A 271 -4.03 22.22 15.58
C ASP A 271 -3.75 21.99 14.09
N THR A 272 -2.85 22.76 13.50
CA THR A 272 -2.49 22.63 12.09
C THR A 272 -1.75 21.30 11.82
N PRO A 273 -2.30 20.42 10.95
CA PRO A 273 -1.62 19.20 10.56
C PRO A 273 -0.34 19.48 9.77
N TYR A 274 0.72 18.71 10.05
CA TYR A 274 1.98 18.82 9.31
C TYR A 274 2.71 17.49 9.25
N ILE A 275 3.66 17.41 8.32
CA ILE A 275 4.56 16.27 8.16
C ILE A 275 5.96 16.74 7.85
N ILE A 276 6.93 16.08 8.47
CA ILE A 276 8.36 16.33 8.30
C ILE A 276 9.00 15.13 7.63
N LEU A 277 9.57 15.36 6.46
CA LEU A 277 10.25 14.36 5.65
C LEU A 277 11.75 14.64 5.62
N GLU A 278 12.57 13.68 6.04
CA GLU A 278 14.02 13.74 5.87
C GLU A 278 14.43 13.01 4.59
N SER A 279 15.20 13.67 3.74
CA SER A 279 15.83 13.01 2.59
C SER A 279 16.92 12.06 3.07
N LEU A 280 16.78 10.78 2.74
CA LEU A 280 17.79 9.77 2.98
C LEU A 280 18.78 9.76 1.83
N SER A 281 20.02 10.18 2.11
CA SER A 281 21.07 10.17 1.10
C SER A 281 21.45 8.74 0.71
N SER A 282 21.64 8.50 -0.58
CA SER A 282 22.07 7.20 -1.11
C SER A 282 23.59 7.03 -1.13
N GLU A 283 24.33 8.09 -0.79
CA GLU A 283 25.79 8.13 -0.82
C GLU A 283 26.33 8.64 0.52
N LYS A 284 27.61 8.36 0.81
CA LYS A 284 28.37 8.85 1.98
C LYS A 284 28.60 10.37 1.97
N ASN A 285 27.64 11.15 1.46
CA ASN A 285 27.65 12.58 1.63
C ASN A 285 26.91 12.92 2.94
N SER A 286 27.43 13.88 3.67
CA SER A 286 26.82 14.41 4.88
C SER A 286 25.78 15.48 4.58
N SER A 287 25.30 15.55 3.34
CA SER A 287 24.22 16.48 3.01
C SER A 287 22.96 16.02 3.71
N ARG A 288 22.23 16.97 4.27
CA ARG A 288 20.94 16.71 4.91
C ARG A 288 19.91 17.66 4.35
N THR A 289 18.73 17.12 4.06
CA THR A 289 17.59 17.90 3.59
C THR A 289 16.37 17.49 4.39
N ILE A 290 15.73 18.47 5.01
CA ILE A 290 14.50 18.30 5.77
C ILE A 290 13.42 19.13 5.09
N HIS A 291 12.28 18.51 4.85
CA HIS A 291 11.09 19.13 4.31
C HIS A 291 10.02 19.17 5.38
N VAL A 292 9.55 20.35 5.74
CA VAL A 292 8.38 20.57 6.58
C VAL A 292 7.23 20.94 5.66
N VAL A 293 6.13 20.19 5.73
CA VAL A 293 4.92 20.42 4.93
C VAL A 293 3.77 20.63 5.89
N CYS A 294 3.12 21.79 5.83
CA CYS A 294 2.02 22.18 6.69
C CYS A 294 0.74 22.28 5.87
N ILE A 295 -0.34 21.66 6.34
CA ILE A 295 -1.64 21.72 5.67
C ILE A 295 -2.39 22.94 6.18
N ASN A 296 -2.88 23.79 5.29
CA ASN A 296 -3.71 24.95 5.69
C ASN A 296 -5.02 24.97 4.89
N SER A 297 -5.91 25.92 5.21
CA SER A 297 -7.22 26.08 4.55
C SER A 297 -7.13 26.22 3.04
N ASP A 298 -6.02 26.76 2.54
CA ASP A 298 -5.84 27.14 1.14
C ASP A 298 -5.13 26.04 0.34
N GLN A 299 -4.46 25.10 1.02
CA GLN A 299 -3.67 24.05 0.39
C GLN A 299 -3.65 22.76 1.22
N ASN A 300 -4.40 21.77 0.75
CA ASN A 300 -4.45 20.42 1.31
C ASN A 300 -3.70 19.37 0.47
N SER A 301 -3.09 19.77 -0.64
CA SER A 301 -2.39 18.91 -1.58
C SER A 301 -1.02 19.49 -1.94
N PHE A 302 -0.01 18.63 -1.95
CA PHE A 302 1.38 18.98 -2.20
C PHE A 302 1.95 18.07 -3.27
N SER A 303 2.33 18.64 -4.41
CA SER A 303 2.99 17.89 -5.46
C SER A 303 4.49 17.75 -5.20
N LEU A 304 4.96 16.51 -5.33
CA LEU A 304 6.36 16.13 -5.23
C LEU A 304 6.87 15.81 -6.63
N GLY A 305 8.01 16.37 -7.02
CA GLY A 305 8.57 16.12 -8.33
C GLY A 305 9.80 16.96 -8.66
N ARG A 306 10.43 16.69 -9.81
CA ARG A 306 11.56 17.52 -10.30
C ARG A 306 11.11 18.76 -11.08
N GLY A 307 9.81 18.95 -11.23
CA GLY A 307 9.21 20.13 -11.84
C GLY A 307 9.65 21.40 -11.14
N HIS A 308 9.70 22.52 -11.87
CA HIS A 308 9.83 23.83 -11.19
C HIS A 308 8.49 24.27 -10.59
N ASP A 309 7.41 23.63 -11.03
CA ASP A 309 6.02 23.81 -10.65
C ASP A 309 5.59 22.86 -9.51
N SER A 310 6.50 22.01 -9.02
CA SER A 310 6.25 21.19 -7.83
C SER A 310 6.56 21.95 -6.55
N GLU A 311 5.70 21.86 -5.55
CA GLU A 311 5.94 22.48 -4.23
C GLU A 311 7.19 21.87 -3.59
N LEU A 312 7.25 20.54 -3.50
CA LEU A 312 8.46 19.85 -3.06
C LEU A 312 9.30 19.47 -4.27
N ARG A 313 10.21 20.38 -4.64
CA ARG A 313 11.13 20.18 -5.76
C ARG A 313 12.30 19.26 -5.40
N ILE A 314 12.39 18.14 -6.12
CA ILE A 314 13.42 17.12 -5.96
C ILE A 314 14.36 17.16 -7.17
N ASN A 315 15.64 17.47 -6.94
CA ASN A 315 16.62 17.64 -8.02
C ASN A 315 17.29 16.31 -8.44
N ASP A 316 16.51 15.34 -8.91
CA ASP A 316 17.04 14.08 -9.45
C ASP A 316 16.37 13.70 -10.77
N ILE A 317 17.17 13.24 -11.73
CA ILE A 317 16.71 12.92 -13.10
C ILE A 317 15.75 11.73 -13.16
N SER A 318 15.79 10.83 -12.16
CA SER A 318 14.88 9.69 -12.06
C SER A 318 13.53 10.09 -11.46
N VAL A 319 13.36 11.32 -10.98
CA VAL A 319 12.07 11.79 -10.49
C VAL A 319 11.29 12.40 -11.66
N SER A 320 10.02 12.01 -11.84
CA SER A 320 9.13 12.67 -12.82
C SER A 320 8.92 14.16 -12.49
N ARG A 321 8.52 14.95 -13.49
CA ARG A 321 8.25 16.39 -13.31
C ARG A 321 7.17 16.62 -12.25
N LYS A 322 6.01 15.96 -12.40
CA LYS A 322 5.05 15.71 -11.33
C LYS A 322 5.11 14.21 -11.04
N HIS A 323 5.58 13.83 -9.85
CA HIS A 323 5.87 12.43 -9.53
C HIS A 323 4.78 11.83 -8.63
N ALA A 324 4.48 12.54 -7.54
CA ALA A 324 3.51 12.12 -6.55
C ALA A 324 2.74 13.34 -6.01
N SER A 325 1.61 13.07 -5.37
CA SER A 325 0.83 14.04 -4.61
C SER A 325 0.75 13.55 -3.17
N LEU A 326 0.99 14.45 -2.22
CA LEU A 326 0.75 14.24 -0.80
C LEU A 326 -0.45 15.08 -0.40
N GLU A 327 -1.54 14.43 -0.05
CA GLU A 327 -2.81 15.07 0.29
C GLU A 327 -3.18 14.78 1.74
N TYR A 328 -3.76 15.76 2.41
CA TYR A 328 -4.38 15.53 3.71
C TYR A 328 -5.89 15.42 3.53
N LYS A 329 -6.42 14.21 3.71
CA LYS A 329 -7.83 13.87 3.56
C LYS A 329 -8.26 12.88 4.64
N ASP A 330 -9.50 13.02 5.11
CA ASP A 330 -10.08 12.16 6.13
C ASP A 330 -9.19 12.02 7.39
N GLY A 331 -8.57 13.12 7.82
CA GLY A 331 -7.67 13.16 8.98
C GLY A 331 -6.31 12.49 8.79
N ASN A 332 -5.93 12.15 7.55
CA ASN A 332 -4.75 11.36 7.24
C ASN A 332 -3.92 11.95 6.10
N PHE A 333 -2.59 11.81 6.19
CA PHE A 333 -1.69 12.06 5.06
C PHE A 333 -1.71 10.89 4.08
N VAL A 334 -2.10 11.15 2.84
CA VAL A 334 -2.24 10.16 1.78
C VAL A 334 -1.32 10.48 0.62
N LEU A 335 -0.43 9.55 0.31
CA LEU A 335 0.51 9.63 -0.80
C LEU A 335 -0.03 8.90 -2.03
N THR A 336 -0.05 9.58 -3.17
CA THR A 336 -0.56 9.07 -4.44
C THR A 336 0.48 9.23 -5.55
N ASP A 337 0.68 8.18 -6.37
CA ASP A 337 1.56 8.25 -7.54
C ASP A 337 0.85 8.94 -8.71
N LEU A 338 1.48 9.96 -9.31
CA LEU A 338 0.95 10.71 -10.45
C LEU A 338 1.41 10.12 -11.80
N LYS A 339 1.28 8.80 -11.92
CA LYS A 339 1.76 8.01 -13.07
C LYS A 339 3.24 8.24 -13.37
N SER A 340 4.08 8.23 -12.33
CA SER A 340 5.50 8.47 -12.49
C SER A 340 6.18 7.38 -13.36
N LYS A 341 7.32 7.72 -13.96
CA LYS A 341 8.04 6.80 -14.85
C LYS A 341 8.59 5.58 -14.08
N PHE A 342 9.18 5.84 -12.91
CA PHE A 342 9.88 4.83 -12.11
C PHE A 342 9.12 4.41 -10.84
N GLY A 343 7.90 4.91 -10.64
CA GLY A 343 7.04 4.56 -9.52
C GLY A 343 7.35 5.33 -8.23
N THR A 344 6.28 5.58 -7.48
CA THR A 344 6.29 5.95 -6.06
C THR A 344 6.14 4.69 -5.23
N LEU A 345 7.05 4.47 -4.28
CA LEU A 345 7.13 3.22 -3.52
C LEU A 345 7.15 3.47 -2.01
N MET A 346 6.65 2.52 -1.23
CA MET A 346 6.73 2.51 0.24
C MET A 346 7.45 1.26 0.73
N LEU A 347 8.44 1.40 1.63
CA LEU A 347 9.18 0.25 2.17
C LEU A 347 8.30 -0.60 3.10
N ILE A 348 8.41 -1.92 2.99
CA ILE A 348 7.76 -2.86 3.91
C ILE A 348 8.81 -3.76 4.54
N SER A 349 8.85 -3.78 5.87
CA SER A 349 9.73 -4.71 6.62
C SER A 349 8.96 -5.78 7.39
N GLU A 350 7.66 -5.60 7.58
CA GLU A 350 6.80 -6.59 8.20
C GLU A 350 6.20 -7.58 7.20
N SER A 351 5.74 -8.70 7.72
CA SER A 351 5.11 -9.74 6.90
C SER A 351 3.72 -9.31 6.39
N VAL A 352 3.47 -9.49 5.09
CA VAL A 352 2.22 -9.07 4.44
C VAL A 352 1.29 -10.25 4.21
N LYS A 353 0.15 -10.29 4.92
CA LYS A 353 -0.90 -11.30 4.70
C LYS A 353 -1.60 -11.07 3.35
N LEU A 354 -1.81 -12.15 2.60
CA LEU A 354 -2.52 -12.13 1.34
C LEU A 354 -4.01 -12.40 1.54
N SER A 355 -4.84 -11.61 0.85
CA SER A 355 -6.29 -11.75 0.84
C SER A 355 -6.82 -11.79 -0.59
N GLU A 356 -7.97 -12.43 -0.80
CA GLU A 356 -8.57 -12.59 -2.13
C GLU A 356 -9.09 -11.29 -2.73
N GLN A 357 -9.45 -10.34 -1.88
CA GLN A 357 -10.06 -9.07 -2.28
C GLN A 357 -9.03 -8.11 -2.90
N ASN A 358 -7.77 -8.21 -2.49
CA ASN A 358 -6.75 -7.21 -2.79
C ASN A 358 -5.50 -7.84 -3.41
N ASN A 359 -5.32 -7.56 -4.70
CA ASN A 359 -4.06 -7.82 -5.38
C ASN A 359 -2.98 -6.91 -4.77
N LYS A 360 -1.76 -7.43 -4.59
CA LYS A 360 -0.63 -6.66 -4.10
C LYS A 360 0.46 -6.62 -5.15
N THR A 361 1.05 -5.44 -5.36
CA THR A 361 2.17 -5.26 -6.28
C THR A 361 3.36 -4.71 -5.49
N PHE A 362 4.49 -5.39 -5.62
CA PHE A 362 5.74 -5.02 -4.97
C PHE A 362 6.82 -4.80 -6.01
N GLN A 363 7.80 -3.97 -5.67
CA GLN A 363 9.04 -3.78 -6.42
C GLN A 363 10.22 -4.15 -5.53
N ILE A 364 11.13 -4.94 -6.08
CA ILE A 364 12.37 -5.36 -5.45
C ILE A 364 13.49 -5.10 -6.46
N GLY A 365 14.22 -4.00 -6.26
CA GLY A 365 15.17 -3.47 -7.25
C GLY A 365 14.51 -3.22 -8.60
N ARG A 366 14.95 -4.01 -9.60
CA ARG A 366 14.51 -4.01 -11.00
C ARG A 366 13.46 -5.07 -11.34
N THR A 367 12.81 -5.64 -10.33
CA THR A 367 11.74 -6.63 -10.50
C THR A 367 10.46 -6.16 -9.85
N VAL A 368 9.37 -6.17 -10.60
CA VAL A 368 8.01 -5.92 -10.09
C VAL A 368 7.27 -7.24 -10.01
N VAL A 369 6.65 -7.51 -8.87
CA VAL A 369 5.90 -8.73 -8.60
C VAL A 369 4.46 -8.39 -8.22
N THR A 370 3.51 -8.81 -9.06
CA THR A 370 2.07 -8.76 -8.77
C THR A 370 1.62 -10.11 -8.24
N ILE A 371 0.92 -10.10 -7.11
CA ILE A 371 0.47 -11.29 -6.40
C ILE A 371 -1.04 -11.22 -6.20
N LYS A 372 -1.73 -12.31 -6.55
CA LYS A 372 -3.16 -12.48 -6.34
C LYS A 372 -3.41 -13.78 -5.58
N ALA A 373 -4.04 -13.68 -4.42
CA ALA A 373 -4.52 -14.86 -3.70
C ALA A 373 -5.93 -15.23 -4.13
N LYS A 374 -6.26 -16.52 -4.13
CA LYS A 374 -7.59 -17.06 -4.38
C LYS A 374 -7.82 -18.27 -3.48
N SER A 375 -9.06 -18.56 -3.14
CA SER A 375 -9.43 -19.83 -2.52
C SER A 375 -9.22 -20.97 -3.53
N GLU A 376 -8.79 -22.13 -3.05
CA GLU A 376 -8.68 -23.36 -3.84
C GLU A 376 -10.04 -23.95 -4.20
N ALA A 377 -11.13 -23.38 -3.68
CA ALA A 377 -12.50 -23.79 -3.96
C ALA A 377 -12.63 -24.17 -5.45
N PRO A 378 -13.09 -25.40 -5.73
CA PRO A 378 -12.99 -25.95 -7.07
C PRO A 378 -13.71 -25.00 -8.00
N TRP A 379 -13.02 -24.62 -9.08
CA TRP A 379 -13.67 -24.05 -10.24
C TRP A 379 -14.90 -24.91 -10.45
N LYS A 380 -16.10 -24.40 -10.11
CA LYS A 380 -17.33 -25.08 -10.50
C LYS A 380 -17.18 -25.12 -12.01
N LYS A 381 -16.86 -26.31 -12.55
CA LYS A 381 -17.08 -26.59 -13.96
C LYS A 381 -18.49 -26.07 -14.17
N MET A 382 -18.63 -25.01 -14.97
CA MET A 382 -19.96 -24.57 -15.38
C MET A 382 -20.66 -25.85 -15.80
N ASP A 383 -21.77 -26.17 -15.11
CA ASP A 383 -22.54 -27.35 -15.43
C ASP A 383 -22.75 -27.34 -16.93
N LYS A 384 -22.40 -28.44 -17.61
CA LYS A 384 -22.66 -28.59 -19.06
C LYS A 384 -24.15 -28.39 -19.40
N ASN A 385 -25.03 -28.34 -18.40
CA ASN A 385 -26.43 -27.95 -18.52
C ASN A 385 -26.66 -26.45 -18.81
N PHE A 386 -25.70 -25.56 -18.53
CA PHE A 386 -25.81 -24.14 -18.89
C PHE A 386 -25.46 -23.89 -20.37
N GLU A 387 -24.51 -24.64 -20.93
CA GLU A 387 -24.26 -24.66 -22.38
C GLU A 387 -25.46 -25.27 -23.13
N ALA A 388 -26.11 -26.31 -22.58
CA ALA A 388 -27.32 -26.88 -23.16
C ALA A 388 -28.49 -25.89 -23.17
N LYS A 389 -28.72 -25.15 -22.07
CA LYS A 389 -29.75 -24.10 -22.01
C LYS A 389 -29.43 -22.89 -22.89
N GLY A 390 -28.16 -22.52 -23.00
CA GLY A 390 -27.71 -21.44 -23.90
C GLY A 390 -27.89 -21.80 -25.38
N ALA A 391 -27.60 -23.05 -25.75
CA ALA A 391 -27.82 -23.57 -27.09
C ALA A 391 -29.31 -23.72 -27.43
N GLU A 392 -30.16 -24.04 -26.44
CA GLU A 392 -31.61 -24.12 -26.59
C GLU A 392 -32.26 -22.72 -26.71
N LEU A 393 -31.77 -21.72 -25.95
CA LEU A 393 -32.14 -20.32 -26.13
C LEU A 393 -31.68 -19.76 -27.48
N GLN A 394 -30.47 -20.07 -27.94
CA GLN A 394 -30.00 -19.66 -29.27
C GLN A 394 -30.80 -20.32 -30.39
N ARG A 395 -31.16 -21.60 -30.27
CA ARG A 395 -32.09 -22.26 -31.19
C ARG A 395 -33.48 -21.64 -31.18
N MET A 396 -34.01 -21.27 -30.00
CA MET A 396 -35.29 -20.57 -29.91
C MET A 396 -35.23 -19.17 -30.51
N GLU A 397 -34.14 -18.42 -30.32
CA GLU A 397 -33.93 -17.11 -30.95
C GLU A 397 -33.77 -17.20 -32.47
N GLU A 398 -33.10 -18.24 -32.99
CA GLU A 398 -33.04 -18.52 -34.44
C GLU A 398 -34.42 -18.90 -35.00
N LEU A 399 -35.19 -19.75 -34.31
CA LEU A 399 -36.56 -20.09 -34.70
C LEU A 399 -37.51 -18.87 -34.66
N LEU A 400 -37.31 -17.95 -33.72
CA LEU A 400 -38.06 -16.69 -33.64
C LEU A 400 -37.64 -15.70 -34.75
N ARG A 401 -36.36 -15.68 -35.15
CA ARG A 401 -35.87 -14.90 -36.30
C ARG A 401 -36.40 -15.43 -37.62
N ASP A 402 -36.40 -16.75 -37.82
CA ASP A 402 -36.90 -17.37 -39.05
C ASP A 402 -38.42 -17.18 -39.21
N ASN A 403 -39.18 -17.15 -38.11
CA ASN A 403 -40.61 -16.80 -38.14
C ASN A 403 -40.88 -15.31 -38.38
N SER A 404 -39.91 -14.43 -38.11
CA SER A 404 -40.01 -13.00 -38.47
C SER A 404 -39.60 -12.71 -39.92
N LEU A 405 -38.82 -13.60 -40.54
CA LEU A 405 -38.41 -13.54 -41.95
C LEU A 405 -39.42 -14.17 -42.92
N SER A 406 -40.38 -14.96 -42.44
CA SER A 406 -41.45 -15.54 -43.28
C SER A 406 -42.58 -14.56 -43.64
N LYS A 407 -42.50 -13.29 -43.21
CA LYS A 407 -43.49 -12.24 -43.53
C LYS A 407 -43.36 -11.60 -44.92
N THR A 408 -42.47 -12.06 -45.79
CA THR A 408 -42.30 -11.49 -47.15
C THR A 408 -42.70 -12.41 -48.31
N TYR A 409 -43.31 -13.57 -48.07
CA TYR A 409 -43.89 -14.36 -49.16
C TYR A 409 -45.41 -14.55 -49.04
N SER A 410 -46.06 -14.22 -50.14
CA SER A 410 -47.50 -14.20 -50.36
C SER A 410 -48.14 -15.59 -50.27
N GLY A 411 -49.36 -15.64 -49.71
CA GLY A 411 -50.19 -16.84 -49.77
C GLY A 411 -51.42 -16.74 -48.88
N LYS A 412 -52.54 -16.29 -49.44
CA LYS A 412 -53.86 -16.31 -48.78
C LYS A 412 -54.23 -17.76 -48.41
N GLN A 413 -54.29 -18.08 -47.11
CA GLN A 413 -55.32 -18.89 -46.42
C GLN A 413 -54.85 -19.20 -44.98
N ASN A 414 -55.80 -19.23 -44.03
CA ASN A 414 -55.66 -19.56 -42.60
C ASN A 414 -55.22 -18.46 -41.60
N SER A 415 -55.78 -17.24 -41.72
CA SER A 415 -55.60 -16.19 -40.69
C SER A 415 -56.24 -16.51 -39.33
N LYS A 416 -57.35 -17.26 -39.27
CA LYS A 416 -58.06 -17.54 -38.01
C LYS A 416 -57.38 -18.57 -37.10
N GLN A 417 -56.61 -19.51 -37.66
CA GLN A 417 -55.99 -20.58 -36.87
C GLN A 417 -54.69 -20.11 -36.19
N LEU A 418 -53.95 -19.21 -36.84
CA LEU A 418 -52.78 -18.53 -36.29
C LEU A 418 -53.15 -17.53 -35.16
N GLU A 419 -54.32 -16.88 -35.24
CA GLU A 419 -54.82 -15.98 -34.20
C GLU A 419 -55.21 -16.73 -32.91
N ILE A 420 -55.76 -17.93 -33.04
CA ILE A 420 -56.16 -18.78 -31.90
C ILE A 420 -54.92 -19.35 -31.19
N LEU A 421 -53.93 -19.83 -31.95
CA LEU A 421 -52.66 -20.33 -31.41
C LEU A 421 -51.83 -19.22 -30.73
N SER A 422 -51.87 -18.01 -31.28
CA SER A 422 -51.23 -16.83 -30.68
C SER A 422 -51.88 -16.44 -29.34
N LYS A 423 -53.22 -16.48 -29.25
CA LYS A 423 -53.95 -16.20 -28.01
C LYS A 423 -53.75 -17.26 -26.93
N GLN A 424 -53.75 -18.54 -27.30
CA GLN A 424 -53.47 -19.63 -26.35
C GLN A 424 -52.04 -19.56 -25.80
N LEU A 425 -51.06 -19.20 -26.64
CA LEU A 425 -49.68 -19.03 -26.21
C LEU A 425 -49.49 -17.81 -25.29
N SER A 426 -50.25 -16.72 -25.50
CA SER A 426 -50.22 -15.56 -24.60
C SER A 426 -50.87 -15.85 -23.24
N GLU A 427 -51.98 -16.59 -23.23
CA GLU A 427 -52.67 -16.99 -21.98
C GLU A 427 -51.80 -17.95 -21.14
N ASP A 428 -51.11 -18.91 -21.78
CA ASP A 428 -50.18 -19.84 -21.12
C ASP A 428 -48.93 -19.13 -20.54
N ILE A 429 -48.49 -18.04 -21.17
CA ILE A 429 -47.38 -17.21 -20.69
C ILE A 429 -47.83 -16.36 -19.50
N GLU A 430 -49.02 -15.75 -19.56
CA GLU A 430 -49.57 -14.97 -18.44
C GLU A 430 -49.82 -15.83 -17.20
N GLU A 431 -50.32 -17.06 -17.36
CA GLU A 431 -50.55 -17.99 -16.23
C GLU A 431 -49.22 -18.45 -15.60
N ARG A 432 -48.16 -18.61 -16.40
CA ARG A 432 -46.81 -18.94 -15.90
C ARG A 432 -46.12 -17.76 -15.22
N VAL A 433 -46.35 -16.53 -15.70
CA VAL A 433 -45.82 -15.31 -15.06
C VAL A 433 -46.52 -15.04 -13.71
N GLN A 434 -47.82 -15.32 -13.59
CA GLN A 434 -48.55 -15.24 -12.32
C GLN A 434 -48.09 -16.30 -11.29
N LYS A 435 -47.70 -17.50 -11.73
CA LYS A 435 -47.12 -18.52 -10.84
C LYS A 435 -45.73 -18.17 -10.33
N ILE A 436 -44.95 -17.41 -11.12
CA ILE A 436 -43.62 -16.93 -10.72
C ILE A 436 -43.74 -15.76 -9.72
N SER A 437 -44.68 -14.83 -9.94
CA SER A 437 -44.89 -13.66 -9.08
C SER A 437 -45.50 -13.97 -7.70
N ALA A 438 -46.10 -15.15 -7.51
CA ALA A 438 -46.61 -15.58 -6.21
C ALA A 438 -45.54 -16.18 -5.28
N SER A 439 -44.33 -16.48 -5.77
CA SER A 439 -43.33 -17.26 -5.02
C SER A 439 -42.17 -16.46 -4.42
N GLU A 440 -41.97 -15.18 -4.76
CA GLU A 440 -40.95 -14.35 -4.13
C GLU A 440 -41.22 -12.87 -4.45
N VAL A 441 -41.64 -12.09 -3.44
CA VAL A 441 -41.20 -10.72 -3.10
C VAL A 441 -42.22 -10.11 -2.14
N SER A 442 -41.81 -9.90 -0.88
CA SER A 442 -42.29 -8.75 -0.12
C SER A 442 -41.23 -7.65 -0.22
N HIS A 443 -41.69 -6.47 -0.68
CA HIS A 443 -41.04 -5.14 -0.75
C HIS A 443 -40.42 -4.82 -2.13
N GLN A 444 -41.20 -4.22 -3.05
CA GLN A 444 -41.41 -2.76 -3.26
C GLN A 444 -40.11 -2.03 -3.68
N GLY A 445 -39.96 -1.39 -4.84
CA GLY A 445 -40.83 -1.10 -5.98
C GLY A 445 -40.01 -0.41 -7.11
N ASN A 446 -40.51 -0.56 -8.34
CA ASN A 446 -40.30 0.18 -9.60
C ASN A 446 -38.93 0.81 -9.93
N ASN A 447 -38.26 0.25 -10.95
CA ASN A 447 -37.23 0.94 -11.74
C ASN A 447 -37.06 0.28 -13.14
N VAL A 448 -38.08 0.41 -13.99
CA VAL A 448 -38.03 -0.04 -15.39
C VAL A 448 -38.27 1.15 -16.32
N ILE A 449 -37.35 1.41 -17.24
CA ILE A 449 -37.45 2.46 -18.27
C ILE A 449 -37.48 1.83 -19.67
N GLU A 450 -38.20 2.44 -20.61
CA GLU A 450 -38.32 1.97 -21.99
C GLU A 450 -37.68 2.98 -22.96
N ILE A 451 -36.69 2.54 -23.73
CA ILE A 451 -35.99 3.35 -24.75
C ILE A 451 -35.95 2.52 -26.03
N ASP A 452 -36.38 3.12 -27.16
CA ASP A 452 -36.43 2.49 -28.49
C ASP A 452 -37.11 1.11 -28.50
N GLY A 453 -38.22 0.96 -27.77
CA GLY A 453 -39.01 -0.27 -27.70
C GLY A 453 -38.34 -1.41 -26.92
N LYS A 454 -37.30 -1.11 -26.14
CA LYS A 454 -36.62 -2.06 -25.24
C LYS A 454 -36.75 -1.60 -23.79
N ARG A 455 -37.09 -2.54 -22.90
CA ARG A 455 -37.23 -2.31 -21.46
C ARG A 455 -35.91 -2.59 -20.73
N TYR A 456 -35.49 -1.64 -19.91
CA TYR A 456 -34.27 -1.68 -19.11
C TYR A 456 -34.61 -1.63 -17.62
N ILE A 457 -33.95 -2.46 -16.82
CA ILE A 457 -34.07 -2.44 -15.36
C ILE A 457 -32.87 -1.68 -14.78
N ILE A 458 -33.12 -0.61 -14.04
CA ILE A 458 -32.06 0.20 -13.44
C ILE A 458 -31.55 -0.51 -12.20
N LEU A 459 -30.27 -0.93 -12.21
CA LEU A 459 -29.64 -1.65 -11.10
C LEU A 459 -29.00 -0.73 -10.06
N LYS A 460 -28.68 0.54 -10.40
CA LYS A 460 -28.16 1.57 -9.50
C LYS A 460 -28.13 2.94 -10.22
N GLU A 461 -28.69 3.99 -9.61
CA GLU A 461 -28.45 5.39 -10.05
C GLU A 461 -27.07 5.87 -9.54
N LEU A 462 -26.35 6.60 -10.40
CA LEU A 462 -25.12 7.29 -10.03
C LEU A 462 -25.46 8.77 -9.87
N ASP A 463 -25.19 9.33 -8.70
CA ASP A 463 -25.38 10.76 -8.42
C ASP A 463 -24.30 11.58 -9.12
N ASP A 464 -24.60 12.11 -10.30
CA ASP A 464 -23.84 13.20 -10.91
C ASP A 464 -24.57 14.53 -10.66
N LYS A 465 -24.07 15.33 -9.71
CA LYS A 465 -24.35 16.77 -9.68
C LYS A 465 -23.26 17.49 -10.46
N PRO A 466 -23.58 18.25 -11.51
CA PRO A 466 -22.74 19.35 -11.96
C PRO A 466 -23.06 20.57 -11.08
N SER A 467 -22.07 21.13 -10.38
CA SER A 467 -22.14 22.50 -9.88
C SER A 467 -21.58 23.43 -10.95
N GLU A 468 -22.47 24.11 -11.66
CA GLU A 468 -22.19 25.40 -12.28
C GLU A 468 -22.21 26.48 -11.19
N GLU A 469 -21.06 27.11 -10.94
CA GLU A 469 -20.80 28.56 -11.08
C GLU A 469 -19.30 28.85 -10.89
#